data_AF-A0A962FJA3-F1
#
_entry.id   AF-A0A962FJA3-F1
#
_cell.length_a   1.000
_cell.length_b   1.000
_cell.length_c   1.000
_cell.angle_alpha   90.00
_cell.angle_beta   90.00
_cell.angle_gamma   90.00
#
_symmetry.space_group_name_H-M   'P 1'
#
loop_
_entity.id
_entity.type
_entity.pdbx_description
1 polymer ?
#
loop_
_entity_poly.entity_id
_entity_poly.type
_entity_poly.pdbx_seq_one_letter_code
_entity_poly.pdbx_strand_id
1 'polypeptide(L)' 'FYELFFDDAVTAAGTLDITLTKRGKQAGQDVPMCGVPVHAADGYLARLIRAGFKVAVCEQMEDPAAAKKRGGAKALV' A
#
# COMPACT_ATOMS: atom_id res chain seq x y z
N PHE A 1 1.17 -4.38 -6.10
CA PHE A 1 1.79 -3.12 -5.62
C PHE A 1 1.96 -3.28 -4.12
N TYR A 2 2.97 -2.63 -3.52
CA TYR A 2 2.89 -2.36 -2.09
C TYR A 2 2.14 -1.05 -1.92
N GLU A 3 1.03 -1.11 -1.21
CA GLU A 3 0.10 -0.01 -1.05
C GLU A 3 0.06 0.43 0.41
N LEU A 4 0.06 1.74 0.64
CA LEU A 4 -0.13 2.36 1.95
C LEU A 4 -1.45 3.12 1.90
N PHE A 5 -2.10 3.25 3.05
CA PHE A 5 -3.39 3.91 3.19
C PHE A 5 -3.37 4.92 4.35
N PHE A 6 -4.33 5.84 4.37
CA PHE A 6 -4.50 6.82 5.45
C PHE A 6 -3.23 7.67 5.66
N ASP A 7 -2.83 7.90 6.91
CA ASP A 7 -1.70 8.78 7.25
C ASP A 7 -0.36 8.25 6.75
N ASP A 8 -0.21 6.92 6.65
CA ASP A 8 0.99 6.29 6.08
C ASP A 8 1.11 6.64 4.60
N ALA A 9 -0.01 6.70 3.87
CA ALA A 9 0.00 7.09 2.46
C ALA A 9 0.46 8.54 2.29
N VAL A 10 -0.03 9.46 3.13
CA VAL A 10 0.33 10.88 3.08
C VAL A 10 1.83 11.07 3.39
N THR A 11 2.30 10.40 4.44
CA THR A 11 3.70 10.48 4.89
C THR A 11 4.66 9.87 3.86
N ALA A 12 4.35 8.67 3.36
CA ALA A 12 5.17 7.98 2.39
C ALA A 12 5.16 8.70 1.03
N ALA A 13 4.03 9.26 0.60
CA ALA A 13 3.95 10.01 -0.67
C ALA A 13 4.90 11.22 -0.67
N GLY A 14 4.90 12.00 0.41
CA GLY A 14 5.83 13.13 0.56
C GLY A 14 7.28 12.70 0.69
N THR A 15 7.57 11.63 1.44
CA THR A 15 8.94 11.12 1.64
C THR A 15 9.54 10.54 0.37
N LEU A 16 8.73 9.82 -0.41
CA LEU A 16 9.16 9.11 -1.61
C LEU A 16 9.04 9.97 -2.88
N ASP A 17 8.40 11.14 -2.79
CA ASP A 17 8.06 11.99 -3.92
C ASP A 17 7.27 11.20 -4.98
N ILE A 18 6.18 10.57 -4.53
CA ILE A 18 5.25 9.82 -5.38
C ILE A 18 3.84 10.38 -5.25
N THR A 19 3.01 10.12 -6.25
CA THR A 19 1.64 10.61 -6.28
C THR A 19 0.81 10.08 -5.11
N LEU A 20 0.24 10.99 -4.32
CA LEU A 20 -0.84 10.69 -3.39
C LEU A 20 -2.17 10.63 -4.15
N THR A 21 -2.84 9.49 -4.11
CA THR A 21 -4.16 9.25 -4.69
C THR A 21 -5.17 8.86 -3.60
N LYS A 22 -6.33 8.35 -4.00
CA LYS A 22 -7.38 7.88 -3.10
C LYS A 22 -8.02 6.60 -3.61
N ARG A 23 -8.45 5.72 -2.69
CA ARG A 23 -9.17 4.47 -3.02
C ARG A 23 -10.42 4.31 -2.17
N GLY A 24 -11.58 4.51 -2.80
CA GLY A 24 -12.88 4.32 -2.15
C GLY A 24 -13.16 5.35 -1.05
N LYS A 25 -14.14 5.05 -0.21
CA LYS A 25 -14.56 5.88 0.92
C LYS A 25 -14.73 5.06 2.18
N GLN A 26 -14.35 5.63 3.31
CA GLN A 26 -14.59 5.09 4.65
C GLN A 26 -15.23 6.19 5.50
N ALA A 27 -16.37 5.88 6.14
CA ALA A 27 -17.15 6.86 6.90
C ALA A 27 -17.49 8.15 6.11
N GLY A 28 -17.74 8.02 4.81
CA GLY A 28 -18.03 9.16 3.91
C GLY A 28 -16.81 9.93 3.41
N GLN A 29 -15.63 9.68 3.96
CA GLN A 29 -14.37 10.36 3.59
C GLN A 29 -13.57 9.51 2.61
N ASP A 30 -12.85 10.16 1.69
CA ASP A 30 -11.96 9.47 0.76
C ASP A 30 -10.77 8.87 1.53
N VAL A 31 -10.37 7.64 1.20
CA VAL A 31 -9.21 6.99 1.83
C VAL A 31 -7.95 7.36 1.04
N PRO A 32 -7.00 8.14 1.62
CA PRO A 32 -5.73 8.44 0.98
C PRO A 32 -4.95 7.15 0.71
N MET A 33 -4.28 7.09 -0.44
CA MET A 33 -3.53 5.91 -0.86
C MET A 33 -2.33 6.31 -1.72
N CYS A 34 -1.21 5.63 -1.53
CA CYS A 34 -0.08 5.66 -2.45
C CYS A 34 0.52 4.26 -2.53
N GLY A 35 1.36 4.01 -3.53
CA GLY A 35 1.98 2.70 -3.65
C GLY A 35 3.10 2.65 -4.66
N VAL A 36 3.92 1.61 -4.52
CA VAL A 36 5.07 1.35 -5.39
C VAL A 36 4.91 -0.02 -6.06
N PRO A 37 5.35 -0.16 -7.31
CA PRO A 37 5.31 -1.45 -7.99
C PRO A 37 6.26 -2.44 -7.30
N VAL A 38 5.82 -3.68 -7.14
CA VAL A 38 6.56 -4.73 -6.38
C VAL A 38 7.96 -4.93 -6.93
N HIS A 39 8.12 -4.97 -8.24
CA HIS A 39 9.41 -5.17 -8.90
C HIS A 39 10.41 -4.01 -8.70
N ALA A 40 9.97 -2.85 -8.22
CA ALA A 40 10.84 -1.71 -7.92
C ALA A 40 10.89 -1.39 -6.41
N ALA A 41 10.25 -2.20 -5.56
CA ALA A 41 9.99 -1.88 -4.16
C ALA A 41 11.27 -1.66 -3.35
N ASP A 42 12.31 -2.46 -3.58
CA ASP A 42 13.57 -2.43 -2.83
C ASP A 42 14.17 -1.02 -2.75
N GLY A 43 14.17 -0.28 -3.86
CA GLY A 43 14.70 1.09 -3.91
C GLY A 43 13.88 2.07 -3.07
N TYR A 44 12.55 1.94 -3.08
CA TYR A 44 11.65 2.79 -2.29
C TYR A 44 11.71 2.44 -0.81
N LEU A 45 11.75 1.14 -0.46
CA LEU A 45 11.90 0.68 0.92
C LEU A 45 13.21 1.20 1.52
N ALA A 46 14.33 1.12 0.78
CA ALA A 46 15.61 1.66 1.24
C ALA A 46 15.55 3.18 1.49
N ARG A 47 14.81 3.95 0.68
CA ARG A 47 14.61 5.39 0.90
C ARG A 47 13.81 5.67 2.17
N LEU A 48 12.73 4.92 2.43
CA LEU A 48 11.95 5.05 3.66
C LEU A 48 12.80 4.73 4.91
N ILE A 49 13.59 3.65 4.86
CA ILE A 49 14.47 3.27 5.97
C ILE A 49 15.52 4.35 6.24
N ARG A 50 16.15 4.90 5.19
CA ARG A 50 17.11 6.01 5.31
C ARG A 50 16.48 7.28 5.85
N ALA A 51 15.20 7.51 5.59
CA ALA A 51 14.42 8.60 6.17
C ALA A 51 14.00 8.35 7.63
N GLY A 52 14.38 7.20 8.22
CA GLY A 52 14.14 6.87 9.63
C GLY A 52 12.87 6.07 9.88
N PHE A 53 12.13 5.66 8.85
CA PHE A 53 10.93 4.85 9.03
C PHE A 53 11.25 3.38 9.23
N LYS A 54 10.52 2.74 10.16
CA LYS A 54 10.44 1.28 10.23
C LYS A 54 9.28 0.84 9.33
N VAL A 55 9.57 -0.01 8.35
CA VAL A 55 8.58 -0.44 7.36
C VAL A 55 8.24 -1.90 7.57
N ALA A 56 6.95 -2.20 7.74
CA ALA A 56 6.43 -3.56 7.72
C ALA A 56 6.06 -3.95 6.29
N VAL A 57 6.52 -5.13 5.84
CA VAL A 57 6.17 -5.66 4.51
C VAL A 57 5.13 -6.75 4.69
N CYS A 58 3.97 -6.55 4.08
CA CYS A 58 2.86 -7.50 4.10
C CYS A 58 2.72 -8.15 2.72
N GLU A 59 2.72 -9.48 2.68
CA GLU A 59 2.65 -10.27 1.45
C GLU A 59 1.34 -11.07 1.35
N GLN A 60 0.86 -11.25 0.12
CA GLN A 60 -0.21 -12.20 -0.16
C GLN A 60 0.38 -13.62 -0.19
N MET A 61 0.12 -14.40 0.86
CA MET A 61 0.61 -15.79 0.97
C MET A 61 -0.27 -16.81 0.24
N GLU A 62 -1.49 -16.43 -0.12
CA GLU A 62 -2.47 -17.31 -0.76
C GLU A 62 -2.65 -16.96 -2.23
N ASP A 63 -3.06 -17.95 -3.03
CA ASP A 63 -3.45 -17.73 -4.42
C ASP A 63 -4.66 -16.78 -4.51
N PRO A 64 -4.61 -15.73 -5.36
CA PRO A 64 -5.70 -14.77 -5.50
C PRO A 64 -7.03 -15.39 -5.94
N ALA A 65 -7.01 -16.40 -6.82
CA ALA A 65 -8.24 -17.04 -7.27
C ALA A 65 -8.89 -17.85 -6.14
N ALA A 66 -8.07 -18.54 -5.34
CA ALA A 66 -8.54 -19.24 -4.14
C ALA A 66 -9.11 -18.26 -3.10
N ALA A 67 -8.41 -17.16 -2.79
CA ALA A 67 -8.86 -16.14 -1.86
C ALA A 67 -10.19 -15.50 -2.30
N LYS A 68 -10.30 -15.16 -3.59
CA LYS A 68 -11.52 -14.59 -4.17
C LYS A 68 -12.71 -15.54 -4.09
N LYS A 69 -12.48 -16.85 -4.31
CA LYS A 69 -13.54 -17.86 -4.18
C LYS A 69 -14.06 -17.98 -2.74
N ARG A 70 -13.20 -17.81 -1.74
CA ARG A 70 -13.55 -17.91 -0.32
C ARG A 70 -14.32 -16.69 0.21
N GLY A 71 -13.85 -15.48 -0.10
CA GLY A 71 -14.36 -14.25 0.54
C GLY A 71 -14.78 -13.14 -0.43
N GLY A 72 -14.88 -13.45 -1.72
CA GLY A 72 -15.19 -12.48 -2.76
C GLY A 72 -14.04 -11.48 -2.99
N ALA A 73 -14.32 -10.40 -3.73
CA ALA A 73 -13.30 -9.41 -4.07
C ALA A 73 -12.72 -8.66 -2.86
N LYS A 74 -13.40 -8.68 -1.70
CA LYS A 74 -12.92 -8.07 -0.45
C LYS A 74 -11.83 -8.89 0.25
N ALA A 75 -11.64 -10.14 -0.14
CA ALA A 75 -10.55 -10.99 0.35
C ALA A 75 -9.24 -10.77 -0.42
N LEU A 76 -9.27 -9.95 -1.47
CA LEU A 76 -8.09 -9.50 -2.20
C LEU A 76 -7.68 -8.15 -1.61
N VAL A 77 -6.49 -8.10 -1.03
CA VAL A 77 -5.86 -6.87 -0.52
C VAL A 77 -4.50 -6.76 -1.14
#